data_AF-A0A7W9JC41-F1
#
_entry.id   AF-A0A7W9JC41-F1
#
_cell.length_a   1.000
_cell.length_b   1.000
_cell.length_c   1.000
_cell.angle_alpha   90.00
_cell.angle_beta   90.00
_cell.angle_gamma   90.00
#
_symmetry.space_group_name_H-M   'P 1'
#
loop_
_entity.id
_entity.type
_entity.pdbx_description
1 polymer ?
#
loop_
_entity_poly.entity_id
_entity_poly.type
_entity_poly.pdbx_seq_one_letter_code
_entity_poly.pdbx_strand_id
1 'polypeptide(L)'
;MTRPDISAVKNYLGVTSASDEAIESALAAETAAQAVVCRIPAAPEDYPDDLAEALCRRVARNLALRKIPLAVLLGDAESGSTILPGRDPEVRRYEAPHRRLVVG
;
A
#
# COMPACT_ATOMS: atom_id res chain seq x y z
N MET A 1 -1.10 16.08 7.01
CA MET A 1 0.32 15.85 6.68
C MET A 1 0.55 16.07 5.18
N THR A 2 1.79 16.25 4.71
CA THR A 2 2.05 16.23 3.25
C THR A 2 1.98 14.79 2.73
N ARG A 3 1.48 14.59 1.50
CA ARG A 3 1.47 13.28 0.84
C ARG A 3 2.86 12.61 0.92
N PRO A 4 2.95 11.32 1.30
CA PRO A 4 4.23 10.61 1.35
C PRO A 4 5.01 10.68 0.04
N ASP A 5 6.28 11.07 0.14
CA ASP A 5 7.28 10.96 -0.91
C ASP A 5 8.14 9.69 -0.69
N ILE A 6 9.15 9.50 -1.54
CA ILE A 6 10.06 8.35 -1.42
C ILE A 6 10.77 8.31 -0.04
N SER A 7 11.15 9.47 0.51
CA SER A 7 11.84 9.56 1.80
C SER A 7 10.93 9.11 2.94
N ALA A 8 9.67 9.56 2.95
CA ALA A 8 8.68 9.13 3.92
C ALA A 8 8.44 7.61 3.85
N VAL A 9 8.36 7.04 2.64
CA VAL A 9 8.19 5.60 2.46
C VAL A 9 9.43 4.82 2.92
N LYS A 10 10.64 5.28 2.60
CA LYS A 10 11.88 4.64 3.08
C LYS A 10 11.96 4.63 4.60
N ASN A 11 11.59 5.75 5.24
CA ASN A 11 11.51 5.84 6.70
C ASN A 11 10.49 4.85 7.27
N TYR A 12 9.33 4.72 6.63
CA TYR A 12 8.28 3.78 7.02
C TYR A 12 8.74 2.31 6.92
N LEU A 13 9.40 1.95 5.82
CA LEU A 13 9.89 0.60 5.57
C LEU A 13 11.04 0.20 6.51
N GLY A 14 11.78 1.18 7.03
CA GLY A 14 13.01 0.92 7.77
C GLY A 14 14.07 0.27 6.89
N VAL A 15 14.77 -0.75 7.40
CA VAL A 15 15.76 -1.50 6.62
C VAL A 15 15.06 -2.33 5.55
N THR A 16 15.29 -2.02 4.28
CA THR A 16 14.68 -2.71 3.13
C THR A 16 15.72 -3.05 2.06
N SER A 17 15.48 -4.15 1.33
CA SER A 17 16.27 -4.55 0.16
C SER A 17 15.69 -4.06 -1.17
N ALA A 18 14.56 -3.35 -1.14
CA ALA A 18 14.00 -2.74 -2.35
C ALA A 18 14.87 -1.57 -2.81
N SER A 19 15.13 -1.47 -4.11
CA SER A 19 15.83 -0.30 -4.67
C SER A 19 14.93 0.93 -4.66
N ASP A 20 15.53 2.11 -4.78
CA ASP A 20 14.79 3.37 -4.83
C ASP A 20 13.83 3.40 -6.03
N GLU A 21 14.23 2.88 -7.19
CA GLU A 21 13.38 2.79 -8.38
C GLU A 21 12.17 1.86 -8.14
N ALA A 22 12.36 0.76 -7.40
CA ALA A 22 11.28 -0.14 -7.05
C ALA A 22 10.29 0.52 -6.09
N ILE A 23 10.79 1.30 -5.13
CA ILE A 23 9.97 2.07 -4.18
C ILE A 23 9.20 3.17 -4.91
N GLU A 24 9.84 3.95 -5.78
CA GLU A 24 9.19 4.98 -6.58
C GLU A 24 8.09 4.40 -7.47
N SER A 25 8.39 3.31 -8.18
CA SER A 25 7.43 2.59 -9.01
C SER A 25 6.22 2.12 -8.20
N ALA A 26 6.44 1.54 -7.01
CA ALA A 26 5.36 1.09 -6.14
C ALA A 26 4.55 2.27 -5.57
N LEU A 27 5.22 3.34 -5.13
CA LEU A 27 4.58 4.55 -4.63
C LEU A 27 3.69 5.21 -5.68
N ALA A 28 4.17 5.35 -6.91
CA ALA A 28 3.39 5.91 -8.01
C ALA A 28 2.13 5.05 -8.30
N ALA A 29 2.30 3.73 -8.39
CA ALA A 29 1.19 2.81 -8.65
C ALA A 29 0.13 2.84 -7.54
N GLU A 30 0.55 2.78 -6.27
CA GLU A 30 -0.38 2.78 -5.14
C GLU A 30 -1.03 4.15 -4.92
N THR A 31 -0.33 5.26 -5.22
CA THR A 31 -0.92 6.61 -5.21
C THR A 31 -2.06 6.69 -6.22
N ALA A 32 -1.84 6.19 -7.45
CA ALA A 32 -2.87 6.16 -8.47
C ALA A 32 -4.05 5.27 -8.07
N ALA A 33 -3.78 4.09 -7.51
CA ALA A 33 -4.83 3.16 -7.05
C ALA A 33 -5.68 3.77 -5.90
N GLN A 34 -5.04 4.43 -4.94
CA GLN A 34 -5.73 5.10 -3.85
C GLN A 34 -6.59 6.27 -4.35
N ALA A 35 -6.12 7.01 -5.37
CA ALA A 35 -6.87 8.12 -5.97
C ALA A 35 -8.17 7.69 -6.67
N VAL A 36 -8.23 6.44 -7.16
CA VAL A 36 -9.44 5.87 -7.77
C VAL A 36 -10.54 5.67 -6.72
N VAL A 37 -10.18 5.15 -5.55
CA VAL A 37 -11.16 4.72 -4.53
C VAL A 37 -11.41 5.76 -3.45
N CYS A 38 -10.45 6.64 -3.17
CA CYS A 38 -10.54 7.68 -2.15
C CYS A 38 -10.70 9.07 -2.78
N ARG A 39 -11.34 9.97 -2.04
CA ARG A 39 -11.27 11.40 -2.29
C ARG A 39 -9.95 11.90 -1.72
N ILE A 40 -9.01 12.21 -2.60
CA ILE A 40 -7.71 12.79 -2.24
C ILE A 40 -7.81 14.31 -2.36
N PRO A 41 -7.33 15.09 -1.37
CA PRO A 41 -7.24 16.54 -1.49
C PRO A 41 -6.39 16.99 -2.68
N ALA A 42 -6.74 18.11 -3.30
CA ALA A 42 -6.01 18.63 -4.45
C ALA A 42 -4.60 19.12 -4.08
N ALA A 43 -4.48 19.74 -2.89
CA ALA A 43 -3.23 20.21 -2.35
C ALA A 43 -2.48 19.05 -1.65
N PRO A 44 -1.21 18.76 -2.04
CA PRO A 44 -0.42 17.70 -1.41
C PRO A 44 -0.21 17.88 0.10
N GLU A 45 -0.18 19.10 0.60
CA GLU A 45 -0.01 19.47 2.01
C GLU A 45 -1.22 19.15 2.89
N ASP A 46 -2.41 19.03 2.28
CA ASP A 46 -3.67 18.72 2.95
C ASP A 46 -3.92 17.21 3.06
N TYR A 47 -2.92 16.38 2.79
CA TYR A 47 -3.07 14.93 2.78
C TYR A 47 -3.43 14.41 4.19
N PRO A 48 -4.56 13.70 4.35
CA PRO A 48 -4.96 13.15 5.63
C PRO A 48 -3.93 12.12 6.13
N ASP A 49 -3.66 12.16 7.44
CA ASP A 49 -2.63 11.32 8.06
C ASP A 49 -2.97 9.82 7.95
N ASP A 50 -4.26 9.47 8.01
CA ASP A 50 -4.76 8.12 7.78
C ASP A 50 -4.56 7.66 6.32
N LEU A 51 -4.81 8.52 5.33
CA LEU A 51 -4.48 8.21 3.94
C LEU A 51 -2.98 8.05 3.72
N ALA A 52 -2.15 8.84 4.40
CA ALA A 52 -0.69 8.72 4.33
C ALA A 52 -0.23 7.35 4.88
N GLU A 53 -0.73 6.94 6.05
CA GLU A 53 -0.46 5.62 6.63
C GLU A 53 -0.95 4.48 5.71
N ALA A 54 -2.15 4.62 5.12
CA ALA A 54 -2.68 3.65 4.17
C ALA A 54 -1.79 3.51 2.92
N LEU A 55 -1.26 4.63 2.39
CA LEU A 55 -0.38 4.63 1.22
C LEU A 55 0.93 3.92 1.52
N CYS A 56 1.57 4.22 2.66
CA CYS A 56 2.79 3.55 3.10
C CYS A 56 2.58 2.03 3.26
N ARG A 57 1.47 1.60 3.87
CA ARG A 57 1.09 0.18 3.99
C ARG A 57 0.89 -0.51 2.65
N ARG A 58 0.19 0.14 1.72
CA ARG A 58 0.00 -0.34 0.35
C ARG A 58 1.33 -0.58 -0.35
N VAL A 59 2.25 0.38 -0.26
CA VAL A 59 3.58 0.27 -0.87
C VAL A 59 4.38 -0.88 -0.25
N ALA A 60 4.40 -0.98 1.08
CA ALA A 60 5.06 -2.08 1.78
C ALA A 60 4.52 -3.45 1.34
N ARG A 61 3.19 -3.59 1.24
CA ARG A 61 2.55 -4.81 0.76
C ARG A 61 2.87 -5.11 -0.70
N ASN A 62 2.83 -4.11 -1.57
CA ASN A 62 3.17 -4.25 -2.99
C ASN A 62 4.60 -4.80 -3.15
N LEU A 63 5.57 -4.19 -2.47
CA LEU A 63 6.96 -4.62 -2.49
C LEU A 63 7.16 -6.02 -1.88
N ALA A 64 6.44 -6.36 -0.81
CA ALA A 64 6.49 -7.70 -0.22
C ALA A 64 5.95 -8.76 -1.19
N LEU A 65 4.82 -8.48 -1.88
CA LEU A 65 4.22 -9.40 -2.82
C LEU A 65 5.06 -9.61 -4.09
N ARG A 66 5.80 -8.60 -4.56
CA ARG A 66 6.73 -8.75 -5.70
C ARG A 66 7.81 -9.81 -5.44
N LYS A 67 8.13 -10.09 -4.17
CA LYS A 67 9.12 -11.10 -3.78
C LYS A 67 8.55 -12.52 -3.75
N ILE A 68 7.24 -12.69 -3.81
CA ILE A 68 6.58 -14.00 -3.81
C ILE A 68 6.42 -14.45 -5.26
N PRO A 69 7.07 -15.54 -5.69
CA PRO A 69 6.83 -16.09 -7.01
C PRO A 69 5.36 -16.51 -7.14
N LEU A 70 4.70 -16.12 -8.25
CA LEU A 70 3.28 -16.40 -8.49
C LEU A 70 2.93 -17.90 -8.38
N ALA A 71 3.90 -18.79 -8.61
CA ALA A 71 3.74 -20.24 -8.55
C ALA A 71 3.95 -20.87 -7.14
N VAL A 72 4.44 -20.11 -6.15
CA VAL A 72 4.83 -20.63 -4.82
C VAL A 72 3.68 -20.55 -3.79
N LEU A 73 2.49 -20.09 -4.21
CA LEU A 73 1.27 -20.17 -3.39
C LEU A 73 0.73 -21.61 -3.22
N LEU A 74 1.36 -22.61 -3.84
CA LEU A 74 1.04 -24.03 -3.68
C LEU A 74 2.09 -24.71 -2.77
N GLY A 75 1.82 -24.61 -1.46
CA GLY A 75 2.25 -25.47 -0.34
C GLY A 75 3.56 -26.26 -0.45
N ASP A 76 4.54 -25.86 0.37
CA ASP A 76 5.47 -26.83 0.96
C ASP A 76 4.73 -27.52 2.13
N ALA A 77 4.69 -28.85 2.12
CA ALA A 77 3.68 -29.66 2.83
C ALA A 77 3.82 -29.72 4.37
N GLU A 78 4.67 -28.90 5.00
CA GLU A 78 4.92 -28.92 6.45
C GLU A 78 4.43 -27.69 7.23
N SER A 79 3.96 -26.63 6.55
CA SER A 79 3.35 -25.49 7.21
C SER A 79 1.99 -25.21 6.58
N GLY A 80 0.91 -25.39 7.36
CA GLY A 80 -0.45 -25.25 6.88
C GLY A 80 -0.66 -23.96 6.08
N SER A 81 -1.55 -24.04 5.06
CA SER A 81 -1.88 -22.93 4.16
C SER A 81 -2.17 -21.65 4.95
N THR A 82 -1.19 -20.74 4.98
CA THR A 82 -1.41 -19.40 5.52
C THR A 82 -2.07 -18.60 4.41
N ILE A 83 -3.41 -18.54 4.44
CA ILE A 83 -4.16 -17.69 3.52
C ILE A 83 -3.79 -16.24 3.84
N LEU A 84 -2.98 -15.63 2.98
CA LEU A 84 -2.79 -14.18 3.03
C LEU A 84 -4.12 -13.56 2.62
N PRO A 85 -4.82 -12.82 3.51
CA PRO A 85 -6.07 -12.18 3.12
C PRO A 85 -5.80 -11.27 1.92
N GLY A 86 -6.62 -11.41 0.87
CA GLY A 86 -6.45 -10.65 -0.37
C GLY A 86 -6.53 -9.14 -0.19
N ARG A 87 -7.02 -8.67 0.97
CA ARG A 87 -7.14 -7.25 1.34
C ARG A 87 -6.57 -7.01 2.74
N ASP A 88 -5.75 -5.97 2.86
CA ASP A 88 -5.24 -5.47 4.14
C ASP A 88 -6.38 -4.78 4.91
N PRO A 89 -6.77 -5.26 6.10
CA PRO A 89 -7.87 -4.69 6.87
C PRO A 89 -7.56 -3.28 7.41
N GLU A 90 -6.31 -2.97 7.70
CA GLU A 90 -5.90 -1.67 8.19
C GLU A 90 -5.95 -0.63 7.07
N VAL A 91 -5.49 -0.97 5.86
CA VAL A 91 -5.70 -0.10 4.68
C VAL A 91 -7.18 0.20 4.49
N ARG A 92 -8.05 -0.80 4.65
CA ARG A 92 -9.51 -0.58 4.57
C ARG A 92 -10.01 0.34 5.68
N ARG A 93 -9.53 0.18 6.91
CA ARG A 93 -9.90 1.02 8.06
C ARG A 93 -9.51 2.49 7.83
N TYR A 94 -8.27 2.73 7.40
CA TYR A 94 -7.75 4.07 7.15
C TYR A 94 -8.38 4.75 5.94
N GLU A 95 -8.70 4.00 4.88
CA GLU A 95 -9.37 4.56 3.70
C GLU A 95 -10.86 4.80 3.91
N ALA A 96 -11.51 4.09 4.84
CA ALA A 96 -12.96 4.12 5.00
C ALA A 96 -13.58 5.54 5.08
N PRO A 97 -13.00 6.50 5.82
CA PRO A 97 -13.54 7.87 5.89
C PRO A 97 -13.47 8.64 4.57
N HIS A 98 -12.57 8.23 3.67
CA HIS A 98 -12.25 8.96 2.44
C HIS A 98 -12.80 8.28 1.19
N ARG A 99 -13.37 7.08 1.32
CA ARG A 99 -13.86 6.32 0.17
C ARG A 99 -14.95 7.08 -0.57
N ARG A 100 -14.83 7.12 -1.88
CA ARG A 100 -15.87 7.65 -2.76
C ARG A 100 -17.09 6.73 -2.65
N LEU A 101 -18.26 7.32 -2.43
CA LEU A 101 -19.52 6.59 -2.52
C LEU A 101 -19.69 6.12 -3.97
N VAL A 102 -19.71 4.80 -4.16
CA VAL A 102 -20.13 4.20 -5.42
C VAL A 102 -21.63 3.97 -5.30
N VAL A 103 -22.41 4.79 -6.00
CA VAL A 103 -23.85 4.55 -6.18
C VAL A 103 -24.00 3.70 -7.43
N GLY A 104 -24.54 2.50 -7.28
CA GLY A 104 -24.80 1.54 -8.34
C GLY A 104 -26.02 0.71 -7.99
#